data_AF-A0A084UDM4-F1
#
_entry.id   AF-A0A084UDM4-F1
#
_cell.length_a   1.000
_cell.length_b   1.000
_cell.length_c   1.000
_cell.angle_alpha   90.00
_cell.angle_beta   90.00
_cell.angle_gamma   90.00
#
_symmetry.space_group_name_H-M   'P 1'
#
loop_
_entity.id
_entity.type
_entity.pdbx_description
1 polymer ?
#
loop_
_entity_poly.entity_id
_entity_poly.type
_entity_poly.pdbx_seq_one_letter_code
_entity_poly.pdbx_strand_id
1 'polypeptide(L)'
;MSNLSKSMFINEAAYQEALAEERGTTKAQHFLMKAALYFEQRPTKGEDSAHWANVYNAKNCREVAEQYGYLLEALHECAEYFDRFADAEFTQDGPNPNVEMTLLQSVTRAIDKAEGR
;
A
#
# COMPACT_ATOMS: atom_id res chain seq x y z
N MET A 1 -38.46 16.12 -9.26
CA MET A 1 -37.51 15.06 -9.63
C MET A 1 -36.11 15.51 -9.24
N SER A 2 -35.42 14.62 -8.53
CA SER A 2 -34.08 14.75 -7.94
C SER A 2 -32.99 15.00 -9.00
N ASN A 3 -32.08 15.95 -8.73
CA ASN A 3 -30.77 16.02 -9.39
C ASN A 3 -29.60 16.22 -8.40
N LEU A 4 -29.84 16.31 -7.10
CA LEU A 4 -28.77 16.53 -6.10
C LEU A 4 -28.07 15.24 -5.66
N SER A 5 -28.64 14.06 -5.95
CA SER A 5 -28.08 12.78 -5.50
C SER A 5 -26.91 12.28 -6.37
N LYS A 6 -26.79 12.71 -7.63
CA LYS A 6 -25.75 12.18 -8.55
C LYS A 6 -24.38 12.87 -8.44
N SER A 7 -24.32 14.08 -7.88
CA SER A 7 -23.07 14.85 -7.77
C SER A 7 -22.17 14.43 -6.61
N MET A 8 -22.71 13.69 -5.63
CA MET A 8 -21.98 13.37 -4.39
C MET A 8 -21.26 12.01 -4.44
N PHE A 9 -21.63 11.13 -5.39
CA PHE A 9 -21.02 9.80 -5.53
C PHE A 9 -19.75 9.77 -6.39
N ILE A 10 -19.44 10.85 -7.11
CA ILE A 10 -18.21 10.94 -7.92
C ILE A 10 -16.96 11.08 -7.04
N ASN A 11 -17.09 11.42 -5.75
CA ASN A 11 -15.92 11.81 -4.97
C ASN A 11 -15.60 10.93 -3.77
N GLU A 12 -16.34 9.86 -3.44
CA GLU A 12 -15.92 9.00 -2.34
C GLU A 12 -14.66 8.19 -2.72
N ALA A 13 -14.64 7.57 -3.91
CA ALA A 13 -13.48 6.82 -4.36
C ALA A 13 -12.24 7.72 -4.53
N ALA A 14 -12.41 8.89 -5.13
CA ALA A 14 -11.35 9.87 -5.34
C ALA A 14 -10.91 10.57 -4.03
N TYR A 15 -11.82 10.80 -3.08
CA TYR A 15 -11.48 11.30 -1.74
C TYR A 15 -10.70 10.28 -0.92
N GLN A 16 -11.08 9.00 -1.01
CA GLN A 16 -10.35 7.92 -0.34
C GLN A 16 -8.99 7.66 -1.00
N GLU A 17 -8.85 7.85 -2.33
CA GLU A 17 -7.55 7.86 -3.01
C GLU A 17 -6.69 9.06 -2.59
N ALA A 18 -7.26 10.26 -2.53
CA ALA A 18 -6.55 11.46 -2.06
C ALA A 18 -6.13 11.36 -0.58
N LEU A 19 -6.97 10.77 0.29
CA LEU A 19 -6.62 10.48 1.68
C LEU A 19 -5.54 9.38 1.78
N ALA A 20 -5.54 8.41 0.86
CA ALA A 20 -4.51 7.38 0.83
C ALA A 20 -3.15 7.96 0.41
N GLU A 21 -3.14 8.91 -0.54
CA GLU A 21 -1.98 9.72 -0.90
C GLU A 21 -1.52 10.61 0.26
N GLU A 22 -2.44 11.30 0.94
CA GLU A 22 -2.12 12.22 2.05
C GLU A 22 -1.61 11.50 3.31
N ARG A 23 -1.97 10.22 3.51
CA ARG A 23 -1.50 9.37 4.62
C ARG A 23 -0.29 8.50 4.29
N GLY A 24 0.27 8.57 3.08
CA GLY A 24 1.39 7.71 2.68
C GLY A 24 1.02 6.23 2.63
N THR A 25 -0.24 5.88 2.38
CA THR A 25 -0.70 4.48 2.31
C THR A 25 -0.76 3.99 0.87
N THR A 26 -0.29 2.76 0.64
CA THR A 26 -0.29 2.17 -0.70
C THR A 26 -1.68 1.78 -1.19
N LYS A 27 -1.81 1.56 -2.52
CA LYS A 27 -3.01 0.99 -3.13
C LYS A 27 -3.44 -0.33 -2.47
N ALA A 28 -2.48 -1.18 -2.09
CA ALA A 28 -2.74 -2.45 -1.43
C ALA A 28 -3.30 -2.25 -0.01
N GLN A 29 -2.70 -1.38 0.80
CA GLN A 29 -3.21 -1.06 2.13
C GLN A 29 -4.61 -0.45 2.06
N HIS A 30 -4.82 0.49 1.14
CA HIS A 30 -6.11 1.12 0.93
C HIS A 30 -7.18 0.09 0.53
N PHE A 31 -6.85 -0.84 -0.38
CA PHE A 31 -7.75 -1.92 -0.75
C PHE A 31 -8.11 -2.80 0.46
N LEU A 32 -7.13 -3.20 1.27
CA LEU A 32 -7.37 -4.02 2.46
C LEU A 32 -8.25 -3.29 3.49
N MET A 33 -8.04 -1.99 3.69
CA MET A 33 -8.89 -1.19 4.57
C MET A 33 -10.32 -1.08 4.05
N LYS A 34 -10.52 -0.91 2.74
CA LYS A 34 -11.86 -0.96 2.12
C LYS A 34 -12.51 -2.34 2.24
N ALA A 35 -11.73 -3.42 2.07
CA ALA A 35 -12.22 -4.79 2.25
C ALA A 35 -12.66 -5.03 3.70
N ALA A 36 -11.92 -4.52 4.69
CA ALA A 36 -12.31 -4.60 6.09
C ALA A 36 -13.66 -3.92 6.35
N LEU A 37 -13.84 -2.69 5.85
CA LEU A 37 -15.11 -1.97 5.95
C LEU A 37 -16.26 -2.72 5.27
N TYR A 38 -16.01 -3.33 4.11
CA TYR A 38 -17.01 -4.14 3.42
C TYR A 38 -17.48 -5.32 4.28
N PHE A 39 -16.55 -6.05 4.92
CA PHE A 39 -16.90 -7.16 5.79
C PHE A 39 -17.67 -6.70 7.03
N GLU A 40 -17.29 -5.58 7.64
CA GLU A 40 -17.96 -5.00 8.83
C GLU A 40 -19.40 -4.56 8.53
N GLN A 41 -19.67 -4.06 7.33
CA GLN A 41 -20.98 -3.54 6.95
C GLN A 41 -21.92 -4.62 6.39
N ARG A 42 -21.42 -5.83 6.16
CA ARG A 42 -22.20 -6.87 5.50
C ARG A 42 -23.32 -7.38 6.42
N PRO A 43 -24.60 -7.26 6.01
CA PRO A 43 -25.70 -7.70 6.85
C PRO A 43 -25.66 -9.22 7.04
N THR A 44 -25.75 -9.66 8.30
CA THR A 44 -25.92 -11.07 8.67
C THR A 44 -27.23 -11.26 9.42
N LYS A 45 -27.78 -12.48 9.41
CA LYS A 45 -29.08 -12.78 10.07
C LYS A 45 -28.88 -13.14 11.55
N GLY A 46 -27.99 -12.44 12.23
CA GLY A 46 -27.51 -12.76 13.58
C GLY A 46 -26.07 -13.26 13.59
N GLU A 47 -25.64 -13.76 14.75
CA GLU A 47 -24.28 -14.28 15.00
C GLU A 47 -24.10 -15.71 14.50
N ASP A 48 -24.35 -15.93 13.20
CA ASP A 48 -24.12 -17.21 12.55
C ASP A 48 -22.65 -17.37 12.08
N SER A 49 -22.35 -18.48 11.42
CA SER A 49 -21.01 -18.72 10.88
C SER A 49 -20.58 -17.64 9.87
N ALA A 50 -21.52 -17.04 9.13
CA ALA A 50 -21.22 -15.97 8.19
C ALA A 50 -20.86 -14.66 8.91
N HIS A 51 -21.52 -14.36 10.04
CA HIS A 51 -21.16 -13.24 10.91
C HIS A 51 -19.72 -13.33 11.40
N TRP A 52 -19.36 -14.45 12.03
CA TRP A 52 -18.02 -14.63 12.55
C TRP A 52 -16.96 -14.62 11.45
N ALA A 53 -17.25 -15.21 10.28
CA ALA A 53 -16.36 -15.13 9.13
C ALA A 53 -16.10 -13.68 8.68
N ASN A 54 -17.13 -12.82 8.64
CA ASN A 54 -16.95 -11.41 8.30
C ASN A 54 -16.10 -10.68 9.36
N VAL A 55 -16.33 -10.93 10.66
CA VAL A 55 -15.54 -10.34 11.75
C VAL A 55 -14.06 -10.71 11.63
N TYR A 56 -13.75 -12.00 11.41
CA TYR A 56 -12.37 -12.46 11.23
C TYR A 56 -11.75 -11.89 9.96
N ASN A 57 -12.47 -11.85 8.85
CA ASN A 57 -11.93 -11.30 7.60
C ASN A 57 -11.62 -9.80 7.73
N ALA A 58 -12.50 -9.02 8.39
CA ALA A 58 -12.24 -7.61 8.64
C ALA A 58 -10.97 -7.40 9.47
N LYS A 59 -10.83 -8.16 10.55
CA LYS A 59 -9.63 -8.15 11.40
C LYS A 59 -8.37 -8.50 10.60
N ASN A 60 -8.40 -9.60 9.85
CA ASN A 60 -7.26 -10.06 9.05
C ASN A 60 -6.86 -9.02 8.00
N CYS A 61 -7.82 -8.37 7.35
CA CYS A 61 -7.52 -7.29 6.39
C CYS A 61 -6.76 -6.13 7.05
N ARG A 62 -7.15 -5.72 8.26
CA ARG A 62 -6.47 -4.65 9.02
C ARG A 62 -5.06 -5.07 9.43
N GLU A 63 -4.90 -6.27 9.98
CA GLU A 63 -3.60 -6.80 10.41
C GLU A 63 -2.63 -6.94 9.22
N VAL A 64 -3.10 -7.42 8.07
CA VAL A 64 -2.27 -7.52 6.86
C VAL A 64 -1.90 -6.13 6.34
N ALA A 65 -2.82 -5.16 6.37
CA ALA A 65 -2.52 -3.78 5.94
C ALA A 65 -1.45 -3.11 6.81
N GLU A 66 -1.49 -3.36 8.12
CA GLU A 66 -0.49 -2.87 9.07
C GLU A 66 0.88 -3.53 8.84
N GLN A 67 0.92 -4.87 8.78
CA GLN A 67 2.16 -5.60 8.49
C GLN A 67 2.78 -5.20 7.15
N TYR A 68 1.96 -4.97 6.13
CA TYR A 68 2.41 -4.46 4.85
C TYR A 68 3.05 -3.08 4.97
N GLY A 69 2.50 -2.22 5.82
CA GLY A 69 3.07 -0.90 6.12
C GLY A 69 4.48 -1.01 6.71
N TYR A 70 4.65 -1.84 7.74
CA TYR A 70 5.98 -2.06 8.35
C TYR A 70 7.01 -2.61 7.37
N LEU A 71 6.61 -3.53 6.49
CA LEU A 71 7.51 -4.06 5.46
C LEU A 71 7.93 -2.99 4.46
N LEU A 72 7.01 -2.11 4.06
CA LEU A 72 7.32 -1.04 3.12
C LEU A 72 8.20 0.04 3.76
N GLU A 73 7.93 0.40 5.01
CA GLU A 73 8.78 1.30 5.80
C GLU A 73 10.22 0.76 5.88
N ALA A 74 10.39 -0.52 6.21
CA ALA A 74 11.70 -1.16 6.23
C ALA A 74 12.41 -1.15 4.86
N LEU A 75 11.66 -1.30 3.75
CA LEU A 75 12.22 -1.18 2.41
C LEU A 75 12.69 0.26 2.12
N HIS A 76 11.92 1.27 2.52
CA HIS A 76 12.32 2.68 2.40
C HIS A 76 13.59 2.97 3.23
N GLU A 77 13.67 2.47 4.47
CA GLU A 77 14.89 2.58 5.29
C GLU A 77 16.11 1.92 4.62
N CYS A 78 15.92 0.74 4.01
CA CYS A 78 16.97 0.10 3.23
C CYS A 78 17.40 0.94 2.02
N ALA A 79 16.44 1.53 1.29
CA ALA A 79 16.74 2.39 0.16
C ALA A 79 17.56 3.62 0.60
N GLU A 80 17.15 4.29 1.68
CA GLU A 80 17.91 5.41 2.24
C GLU A 80 19.31 5.00 2.69
N TYR A 81 19.46 3.82 3.30
CA TYR A 81 20.77 3.31 3.67
C TYR A 81 21.65 3.11 2.44
N PHE A 82 21.17 2.39 1.42
CA PHE A 82 21.96 2.10 0.24
C PHE A 82 22.28 3.34 -0.58
N ASP A 83 21.36 4.30 -0.67
CA ASP A 83 21.58 5.58 -1.37
C ASP A 83 22.76 6.38 -0.79
N ARG A 84 22.93 6.36 0.53
CA ARG A 84 24.07 7.04 1.20
C ARG A 84 25.44 6.48 0.81
N PHE A 85 25.49 5.23 0.38
CA PHE A 85 26.74 4.52 0.05
C PHE A 85 26.82 4.10 -1.43
N ALA A 86 25.78 4.41 -2.22
CA ALA A 86 25.74 4.10 -3.63
C ALA A 86 26.77 4.96 -4.37
N ASP A 87 27.66 4.29 -5.09
CA ASP A 87 28.69 4.95 -5.87
C ASP A 87 28.95 4.16 -7.16
N ALA A 88 29.53 4.83 -8.15
CA ALA A 88 29.92 4.22 -9.41
C ALA A 88 31.31 4.70 -9.80
N GLU A 89 32.24 3.75 -9.91
CA GLU A 89 33.54 4.05 -10.49
C GLU A 89 33.43 4.13 -12.03
N PHE A 90 33.99 5.17 -12.64
CA PHE A 90 34.06 5.25 -14.09
C PHE A 90 35.28 4.50 -14.62
N THR A 91 35.02 3.40 -15.33
CA THR A 91 36.03 2.57 -15.99
C THR A 91 36.08 2.83 -17.50
N GLN A 92 37.03 2.21 -18.20
CA GLN A 92 37.09 2.27 -19.67
C GLN A 92 35.83 1.68 -20.34
N ASP A 93 35.13 0.76 -19.67
CA ASP A 93 33.90 0.12 -20.14
C ASP A 93 32.63 0.86 -19.71
N GLY A 94 32.78 2.02 -19.05
CA GLY A 94 31.67 2.83 -18.52
C GLY A 94 31.54 2.76 -17.00
N PRO A 95 30.39 3.18 -16.45
CA PRO A 95 30.15 3.16 -15.01
C PRO A 95 30.09 1.72 -14.48
N ASN A 96 30.93 1.41 -13.49
CA ASN A 96 30.95 0.17 -12.74
C ASN A 96 30.29 0.42 -11.37
N PRO A 97 28.99 0.11 -11.21
CA PRO A 97 28.28 0.36 -9.97
C PRO A 97 28.81 -0.54 -8.84
N ASN A 98 28.93 0.02 -7.63
CA ASN A 98 29.20 -0.80 -6.46
C ASN A 98 27.99 -1.66 -6.06
N VAL A 99 28.18 -2.50 -5.04
CA VAL A 99 27.14 -3.42 -4.56
C VAL A 99 25.94 -2.63 -4.04
N GLU A 100 26.19 -1.55 -3.32
CA GLU A 100 25.18 -0.67 -2.73
C GLU A 100 24.29 -0.03 -3.80
N MET A 101 24.84 0.44 -4.93
CA MET A 101 24.06 0.96 -6.05
C MET A 101 23.19 -0.15 -6.68
N THR A 102 23.69 -1.39 -6.76
CA THR A 102 22.92 -2.53 -7.28
C THR A 102 21.78 -2.93 -6.32
N LEU A 103 22.03 -2.89 -5.01
CA LEU A 103 21.04 -3.14 -3.96
C LEU A 103 19.98 -2.05 -3.94
N LEU A 104 20.38 -0.77 -4.03
CA LEU A 104 19.48 0.36 -4.15
C LEU A 104 18.51 0.17 -5.32
N GLN A 105 19.02 -0.11 -6.53
CA GLN A 105 18.17 -0.37 -7.69
C GLN A 105 17.18 -1.53 -7.47
N SER A 106 17.60 -2.57 -6.75
CA SER A 106 16.75 -3.72 -6.45
C SER A 106 15.64 -3.37 -5.46
N VAL A 107 15.98 -2.63 -4.39
CA VAL A 107 15.04 -2.18 -3.38
C VAL A 107 14.06 -1.15 -3.95
N THR A 108 14.53 -0.16 -4.72
CA THR A 108 13.65 0.82 -5.37
C THR A 108 12.62 0.13 -6.28
N ARG A 109 13.05 -0.86 -7.08
CA ARG A 109 12.11 -1.65 -7.90
C ARG A 109 11.10 -2.44 -7.05
N ALA A 110 11.48 -2.91 -5.86
CA ALA A 110 10.57 -3.59 -4.97
C ALA A 110 9.54 -2.62 -4.36
N ILE A 111 9.98 -1.42 -3.96
CA ILE A 111 9.11 -0.33 -3.49
C ILE A 111 8.11 0.07 -4.57
N ASP A 112 8.57 0.31 -5.80
CA ASP A 112 7.68 0.72 -6.91
C ASP A 112 6.58 -0.31 -7.16
N LYS A 113 6.95 -1.60 -7.18
CA LYS A 113 5.96 -2.70 -7.29
C LYS A 113 4.99 -2.73 -6.12
N ALA A 114 5.49 -2.54 -4.89
CA ALA A 114 4.68 -2.56 -3.69
C ALA A 114 3.69 -1.37 -3.62
N GLU A 115 4.09 -0.22 -4.15
CA GLU A 115 3.25 0.98 -4.22
C GLU A 115 2.32 0.98 -5.45
N GLY A 116 2.60 0.11 -6.42
CA GLY A 116 1.86 0.02 -7.67
C GLY A 116 2.13 1.21 -8.59
N ARG A 117 3.41 1.62 -8.67
CA ARG A 117 3.97 2.63 -9.56
C ARG A 117 4.58 1.99 -10.81
#